data_AF-A0A1M7HYY6-F1
#
_entry.id   AF-A0A1M7HYY6-F1
#
_cell.length_a   1.000
_cell.length_b   1.000
_cell.length_c   1.000
_cell.angle_alpha   90.00
_cell.angle_beta   90.00
_cell.angle_gamma   90.00
#
_symmetry.space_group_name_H-M   'P 1'
#
loop_
_entity.id
_entity.type
_entity.pdbx_description
1 polymer ?
#
loop_
_entity_poly.entity_id
_entity_poly.type
_entity_poly.pdbx_seq_one_letter_code
_entity_poly.pdbx_strand_id
1 'polypeptide(L)'
;MADILSGKEVADALKQKLISEVEVLKAGGVTPGLAIVIVGERPDSVSYVKGAQKRCAEIGIETSVVQMPENTPEEEFVKKLHQLNEDEKVHGILVMRPLPAHISEDRVKYEISPRKDVDSFNPV
;
A
#
# COMPACT_ATOMS: atom_id res chain seq x y z
N MET A 1 -20.69 18.37 -28.54
CA MET A 1 -19.33 18.58 -28.00
C MET A 1 -19.14 17.55 -26.90
N ALA A 2 -17.98 16.92 -26.81
CA ALA A 2 -17.71 15.98 -25.72
C ALA A 2 -17.03 16.73 -24.57
N ASP A 3 -17.39 16.38 -23.34
CA ASP A 3 -16.76 16.94 -22.14
C ASP A 3 -15.45 16.21 -21.84
N ILE A 4 -14.44 16.95 -21.37
CA ILE A 4 -13.14 16.38 -21.00
C ILE A 4 -13.21 15.94 -19.54
N LEU A 5 -13.01 14.63 -19.30
CA LEU A 5 -12.85 14.10 -17.96
C LEU A 5 -11.39 14.26 -17.49
N SER A 6 -11.10 15.41 -16.87
CA SER A 6 -9.76 15.72 -16.34
C SER A 6 -9.50 14.98 -15.01
N GLY A 7 -8.76 13.88 -15.06
CA GLY A 7 -8.38 13.15 -13.84
C GLY A 7 -7.50 13.96 -12.88
N LYS A 8 -6.77 14.95 -13.40
CA LYS A 8 -5.92 15.83 -12.59
C LYS A 8 -6.73 16.70 -11.63
N GLU A 9 -7.77 17.36 -12.14
CA GLU A 9 -8.62 18.24 -11.33
C GLU A 9 -9.34 17.46 -10.23
N VAL A 10 -9.82 16.25 -10.56
CA VAL A 10 -10.45 15.35 -9.59
C VAL A 10 -9.45 14.90 -8.53
N ALA A 11 -8.23 14.49 -8.92
CA ALA A 11 -7.20 14.07 -7.98
C ALA A 11 -6.75 15.19 -7.04
N ASP A 12 -6.60 16.42 -7.56
CA ASP A 12 -6.22 17.59 -6.75
C ASP A 12 -7.31 17.93 -5.72
N ALA A 13 -8.58 17.89 -6.12
CA ALA A 13 -9.70 18.10 -5.20
C ALA A 13 -9.80 17.00 -4.13
N LEU A 14 -9.65 15.73 -4.52
CA LEU A 14 -9.63 14.60 -3.59
C LEU A 14 -8.47 14.70 -2.61
N LYS A 15 -7.29 15.13 -3.06
CA LYS A 15 -6.12 15.32 -2.19
C LYS A 15 -6.41 16.33 -1.07
N GLN A 16 -7.02 17.47 -1.40
CA GLN A 16 -7.39 18.47 -0.38
C GLN A 16 -8.39 17.92 0.63
N LYS A 17 -9.40 17.19 0.16
CA LYS A 17 -10.37 16.52 1.03
C LYS A 17 -9.70 15.52 1.98
N LEU A 18 -8.81 14.68 1.45
CA LEU A 18 -8.10 13.66 2.22
C LEU A 18 -7.17 14.27 3.29
N ILE A 19 -6.51 15.40 3.00
CA ILE A 19 -5.71 16.12 3.99
C ILE A 19 -6.57 16.45 5.22
N SER A 20 -7.73 17.07 5.01
CA SER A 20 -8.64 17.43 6.11
C SER A 20 -9.15 16.21 6.87
N GLU A 21 -9.46 15.10 6.20
CA GLU A 21 -9.90 13.87 6.85
C GLU A 21 -8.77 13.24 7.71
N VAL A 22 -7.54 13.23 7.20
CA VAL A 22 -6.37 12.74 7.94
C VAL A 22 -6.07 13.62 9.16
N GLU A 23 -6.21 14.94 9.05
CA GLU A 23 -6.06 15.85 10.19
C GLU A 23 -7.06 15.55 11.31
N VAL A 24 -8.33 15.29 10.96
CA VAL A 24 -9.36 14.90 11.93
C VAL A 24 -9.02 13.58 12.61
N LEU A 25 -8.56 12.58 11.85
CA LEU A 25 -8.13 11.29 12.41
C LEU A 25 -6.97 11.47 13.39
N LYS A 26 -5.97 12.27 13.01
CA LYS A 26 -4.81 12.55 13.86
C LYS A 26 -5.19 13.28 15.14
N ALA A 27 -6.12 14.24 15.06
CA ALA A 27 -6.66 14.90 16.25
C ALA A 27 -7.39 13.91 17.18
N GLY A 28 -7.98 12.85 16.62
CA GLY A 28 -8.57 11.72 17.35
C GLY A 28 -7.56 10.66 17.82
N GLY A 29 -6.26 10.86 17.62
CA GLY A 29 -5.20 9.92 18.03
C GLY A 29 -4.93 8.79 17.03
N VAL A 30 -5.53 8.83 15.84
CA VAL A 30 -5.30 7.85 14.77
C VAL A 30 -4.41 8.46 13.70
N THR A 31 -3.22 7.91 13.52
CA THR A 31 -2.36 8.23 12.37
C THR A 31 -2.51 7.13 11.33
N PRO A 32 -3.14 7.39 10.17
CA PRO A 32 -3.27 6.38 9.13
C PRO A 32 -1.88 5.94 8.63
N GLY A 33 -1.73 4.63 8.46
CA GLY A 33 -0.46 3.99 8.11
C GLY A 33 -0.62 3.01 6.96
N LEU A 34 0.26 3.11 5.96
CA LEU A 34 0.31 2.23 4.79
C LEU A 34 1.65 1.49 4.74
N ALA A 35 1.62 0.17 4.72
CA ALA A 35 2.77 -0.67 4.43
C ALA A 35 2.82 -1.02 2.95
N ILE A 36 3.94 -0.72 2.29
CA ILE A 36 4.20 -1.10 0.90
C ILE A 36 5.26 -2.21 0.91
N VAL A 37 4.91 -3.39 0.43
CA VAL A 37 5.78 -4.57 0.45
C VAL A 37 6.32 -4.83 -0.96
N ILE A 38 7.64 -5.00 -1.07
CA ILE A 38 8.35 -5.28 -2.33
C ILE A 38 9.24 -6.49 -2.10
N VAL A 39 9.28 -7.40 -3.07
CA VAL A 39 10.26 -8.49 -3.11
C VAL A 39 11.17 -8.30 -4.33
N GLY A 40 12.47 -8.19 -4.10
CA GLY A 40 13.46 -7.85 -5.11
C GLY A 40 13.59 -6.34 -5.39
N GLU A 41 14.28 -6.00 -6.49
CA GLU A 41 14.71 -4.62 -6.77
C GLU A 41 14.33 -4.14 -8.18
N ARG A 42 13.12 -4.46 -8.64
CA ARG A 42 12.70 -4.04 -9.97
C ARG A 42 12.63 -2.49 -10.07
N PRO A 43 13.30 -1.85 -11.05
CA PRO A 43 13.37 -0.39 -11.13
C PRO A 43 12.00 0.31 -11.26
N ASP A 44 11.05 -0.32 -11.94
CA ASP A 44 9.67 0.16 -12.09
C ASP A 44 8.92 0.16 -10.75
N SER A 45 9.04 -0.92 -9.98
CA SER A 45 8.47 -1.02 -8.63
C SER A 45 9.04 0.07 -7.72
N VAL A 46 10.36 0.30 -7.75
CA VAL A 46 11.01 1.33 -6.92
C VAL A 46 10.50 2.74 -7.25
N SER A 47 10.33 3.06 -8.53
CA SER A 47 9.79 4.37 -8.95
C SER A 47 8.35 4.56 -8.47
N TYR A 48 7.51 3.53 -8.63
CA TYR A 48 6.12 3.56 -8.17
C TYR A 48 6.03 3.77 -6.65
N VAL A 49 6.84 3.04 -5.88
CA VAL A 49 6.85 3.14 -4.42
C VAL A 49 7.25 4.54 -3.97
N LYS A 50 8.28 5.15 -4.57
CA LYS A 50 8.66 6.54 -4.27
C LYS A 50 7.50 7.51 -4.54
N GLY A 51 6.79 7.31 -5.65
CA GLY A 51 5.61 8.11 -5.99
C GLY A 51 4.45 7.91 -5.02
N ALA A 52 4.23 6.68 -4.53
CA ALA A 52 3.22 6.37 -3.52
C ALA A 52 3.57 7.00 -2.16
N GLN A 53 4.82 6.87 -1.70
CA GLN A 53 5.30 7.49 -0.47
C GLN A 53 5.15 9.00 -0.51
N LYS A 54 5.54 9.65 -1.61
CA LYS A 54 5.40 11.10 -1.78
C LYS A 54 3.93 11.52 -1.66
N ARG A 55 3.02 10.84 -2.38
CA ARG A 55 1.59 11.15 -2.33
C ARG A 55 1.00 10.97 -0.93
N CYS A 56 1.37 9.89 -0.24
CA CYS A 56 0.93 9.63 1.14
C CYS A 56 1.46 10.70 2.12
N ALA A 57 2.74 11.07 2.01
CA ALA A 57 3.32 12.12 2.83
C ALA A 57 2.64 13.46 2.62
N GLU A 58 2.30 13.81 1.37
CA GLU A 58 1.58 15.04 1.03
C GLU A 58 0.16 15.11 1.62
N ILE A 59 -0.45 13.98 1.96
CA ILE A 59 -1.77 13.92 2.63
C ILE A 59 -1.66 13.58 4.13
N GLY A 60 -0.45 13.40 4.65
CA GLY A 60 -0.20 13.12 6.06
C GLY A 60 -0.35 11.65 6.47
N ILE A 61 -0.38 10.70 5.53
CA ILE A 61 -0.37 9.26 5.83
C ILE A 61 1.07 8.80 6.06
N GLU A 62 1.30 8.04 7.14
CA GLU A 62 2.59 7.40 7.38
C GLU A 62 2.79 6.21 6.46
N THR A 63 3.97 6.09 5.86
CA THR A 63 4.29 4.97 4.98
C THR A 63 5.52 4.23 5.43
N SER A 64 5.42 2.91 5.51
CA SER A 64 6.58 2.02 5.71
C SER A 64 6.81 1.19 4.45
N VAL A 65 8.05 1.19 3.94
CA VAL A 65 8.43 0.32 2.83
C VAL A 65 9.14 -0.91 3.39
N VAL A 66 8.58 -2.08 3.12
CA VAL A 66 9.15 -3.37 3.48
C VAL A 66 9.77 -3.96 2.22
N GLN A 67 11.07 -3.78 2.07
CA GLN A 67 11.83 -4.38 0.98
C GLN A 67 12.43 -5.70 1.43
N MET A 68 12.07 -6.79 0.75
CA MET A 68 12.57 -8.14 0.99
C MET A 68 13.47 -8.56 -0.19
N PRO A 69 14.55 -9.32 0.06
CA PRO A 69 15.40 -9.88 -0.99
C PRO A 69 14.61 -10.67 -2.05
N GLU A 70 15.09 -10.68 -3.29
CA GLU A 70 14.44 -11.46 -4.37
C GLU A 70 14.38 -12.95 -4.03
N ASN A 71 15.38 -13.49 -3.35
CA ASN A 71 15.44 -14.90 -2.93
C ASN A 71 14.72 -15.20 -1.62
N THR A 72 13.91 -14.27 -1.09
CA THR A 72 13.11 -14.49 0.12
C THR A 72 12.21 -15.73 -0.05
N PRO A 73 12.27 -16.71 0.86
CA PRO A 73 11.36 -17.84 0.85
C PRO A 73 9.90 -17.41 1.03
N GLU A 74 8.97 -18.11 0.38
CA GLU A 74 7.53 -17.82 0.47
C GLU A 74 7.04 -17.78 1.94
N GLU A 75 7.48 -18.71 2.79
CA GLU A 75 7.11 -18.73 4.21
C GLU A 75 7.55 -17.47 4.97
N GLU A 76 8.72 -16.92 4.65
CA GLU A 76 9.19 -15.68 5.28
C GLU A 76 8.39 -14.48 4.80
N PHE A 77 8.01 -14.46 3.52
CA PHE A 77 7.16 -13.43 2.95
C PHE A 77 5.76 -13.46 3.59
N VAL A 78 5.14 -14.63 3.70
CA VAL A 78 3.83 -14.82 4.36
C VAL A 78 3.91 -14.41 5.84
N LYS A 79 4.95 -14.83 6.55
CA LYS A 79 5.18 -14.41 7.94
C LYS A 79 5.27 -12.90 8.06
N LYS A 80 5.89 -12.22 7.09
CA LYS A 80 5.97 -10.76 7.09
C LYS A 80 4.59 -10.11 6.88
N LEU A 81 3.76 -10.66 6.00
CA LEU A 81 2.37 -10.20 5.82
C LEU A 81 1.55 -10.36 7.10
N HIS A 82 1.70 -11.49 7.80
CA HIS A 82 1.03 -11.71 9.09
C HIS A 82 1.45 -10.68 10.15
N GLN A 83 2.74 -10.35 10.24
CA GLN A 83 3.20 -9.27 11.13
C GLN A 83 2.54 -7.92 10.80
N LEU A 84 2.38 -7.59 9.52
CA LEU A 84 1.71 -6.35 9.10
C LEU A 84 0.20 -6.38 9.35
N ASN A 85 -0.42 -7.56 9.23
CA ASN A 85 -1.83 -7.74 9.59
C ASN A 85 -2.08 -7.47 11.08
N GLU A 86 -1.13 -7.83 11.95
CA GLU A 86 -1.23 -7.66 13.40
C GLU A 86 -0.78 -6.26 13.87
N ASP A 87 0.01 -5.54 13.08
CA ASP A 87 0.49 -4.19 13.45
C ASP A 87 -0.66 -3.16 13.44
N GLU A 88 -1.05 -2.69 14.61
CA GLU A 88 -2.12 -1.68 14.79
C GLU A 88 -1.80 -0.33 14.14
N LYS A 89 -0.51 -0.03 13.87
CA LYS A 89 -0.12 1.18 13.13
C LYS A 89 -0.34 1.04 11.63
N VAL A 90 -0.41 -0.19 11.13
CA VAL A 90 -0.65 -0.49 9.72
C VAL A 90 -2.14 -0.64 9.49
N HIS A 91 -2.71 0.29 8.72
CA HIS A 91 -4.12 0.31 8.38
C HIS A 91 -4.36 -0.22 6.95
N GLY A 92 -3.35 -0.12 6.09
CA GLY A 92 -3.35 -0.64 4.73
C GLY A 92 -2.06 -1.37 4.38
N ILE A 93 -2.16 -2.39 3.54
CA ILE A 93 -1.06 -3.19 3.01
C ILE A 93 -1.19 -3.21 1.49
N LEU A 94 -0.12 -2.80 0.81
CA LEU A 94 0.00 -2.86 -0.64
C LEU A 94 1.18 -3.77 -1.00
N VAL A 95 0.92 -4.84 -1.73
CA VAL A 95 1.96 -5.75 -2.23
C VAL A 95 2.29 -5.38 -3.68
N MET A 96 3.55 -5.05 -3.93
CA MET A 96 4.01 -4.78 -5.29
C MET A 96 4.09 -6.07 -6.09
N ARG A 97 3.42 -6.07 -7.24
CA ARG A 97 3.38 -7.17 -8.20
C ARG A 97 4.14 -6.82 -9.48
N PRO A 98 4.59 -7.83 -10.26
CA PRO A 98 4.47 -9.26 -9.98
C PRO A 98 5.47 -9.72 -8.91
N LEU A 99 5.10 -10.77 -8.17
CA LEU A 99 6.00 -11.44 -7.23
C LEU A 99 7.02 -12.31 -7.98
N PRO A 100 8.18 -12.63 -7.37
CA PRO A 100 9.09 -13.64 -7.90
C PRO A 100 8.41 -15.00 -8.11
N ALA A 101 8.86 -15.76 -9.11
CA ALA A 101 8.18 -16.99 -9.54
C ALA A 101 8.07 -18.10 -8.48
N HIS A 102 8.94 -18.09 -7.46
CA HIS A 102 8.88 -19.04 -6.34
C HIS A 102 7.91 -18.63 -5.22
N ILE A 103 7.26 -17.46 -5.34
CA ILE A 103 6.19 -17.01 -4.44
C ILE A 103 4.87 -17.06 -5.20
N SER A 104 3.96 -17.92 -4.73
CA SER A 104 2.64 -18.14 -5.28
C SER A 104 1.70 -16.99 -4.92
N GLU A 105 1.32 -16.18 -5.91
CA GLU A 105 0.27 -15.16 -5.77
C GLU A 105 -1.06 -15.78 -5.32
N ASP A 106 -1.37 -17.01 -5.75
CA ASP A 106 -2.60 -17.72 -5.37
C ASP A 106 -2.66 -18.07 -3.89
N ARG A 107 -1.50 -18.30 -3.26
CA ARG A 107 -1.41 -18.47 -1.81
C ARG A 107 -1.44 -17.12 -1.12
N VAL A 108 -0.54 -16.22 -1.50
CA VAL A 108 -0.31 -14.92 -0.85
C VAL A 108 -1.58 -14.08 -0.78
N LYS A 109 -2.43 -14.07 -1.81
CA LYS A 109 -3.63 -13.22 -1.85
C LYS A 109 -4.60 -13.46 -0.69
N TYR A 110 -4.60 -14.66 -0.10
CA TYR A 110 -5.43 -14.96 1.07
C TYR A 110 -4.76 -14.60 2.40
N GLU A 111 -3.47 -14.29 2.39
CA GLU A 111 -2.68 -14.01 3.60
C GLU A 111 -2.78 -12.53 4.02
N ILE A 112 -3.16 -11.64 3.11
CA ILE A 112 -3.43 -10.24 3.45
C ILE A 112 -4.83 -10.16 4.05
N SER A 113 -4.97 -9.54 5.23
CA SER A 113 -6.28 -9.31 5.85
C SER A 113 -7.16 -8.49 4.90
N PRO A 114 -8.40 -8.94 4.58
CA PRO A 114 -9.32 -8.16 3.75
C PRO A 114 -9.59 -6.75 4.30
N ARG A 115 -9.45 -6.55 5.61
CA ARG A 115 -9.63 -5.24 6.25
C ARG A 115 -8.47 -4.27 6.02
N LYS A 116 -7.31 -4.78 5.64
CA LYS A 116 -6.10 -3.98 5.37
C LYS A 116 -5.67 -4.05 3.90
N ASP A 117 -6.39 -4.78 3.05
CA ASP A 117 -6.05 -4.90 1.64
C ASP A 117 -6.53 -3.67 0.85
N VAL A 118 -5.60 -2.77 0.53
CA VAL A 118 -5.91 -1.54 -0.20
C VAL A 118 -5.86 -1.71 -1.72
N ASP A 119 -5.33 -2.84 -2.22
CA ASP A 119 -5.20 -3.12 -3.65
C ASP A 119 -6.24 -4.15 -4.14
N SER A 120 -7.13 -4.61 -3.25
CA SER A 120 -8.15 -5.64 -3.54
C SER A 120 -7.52 -6.89 -4.17
N PHE A 121 -6.36 -7.29 -3.66
CA PHE A 121 -5.67 -8.49 -4.07
C PHE A 121 -6.34 -9.76 -3.49
N ASN A 122 -6.85 -9.66 -2.26
CA ASN A 122 -7.65 -10.68 -1.61
C ASN A 122 -9.01 -10.82 -2.33
N PRO A 123 -9.45 -12.04 -2.67
CA PRO A 123 -10.67 -12.25 -3.44
C PRO A 123 -11.99 -12.15 -2.65
N VAL A 124 -11.95 -11.83 -1.36
CA VAL A 124 -13.12 -11.80 -0.45
C VAL A 124 -13.58 -10.38 -0.16
#